data_AF-A0A1H0S3I5-F1
#
_entry.id   AF-A0A1H0S3I5-F1
#
_cell.length_a   1.000
_cell.length_b   1.000
_cell.length_c   1.000
_cell.angle_alpha   90.00
_cell.angle_beta   90.00
_cell.angle_gamma   90.00
#
_symmetry.space_group_name_H-M   'P 1'
#
loop_
_entity.id
_entity.type
_entity.pdbx_description
1 polymer ?
#
loop_
_entity_poly.entity_id
_entity_poly.type
_entity_poly.pdbx_seq_one_letter_code
_entity_poly.pdbx_strand_id
1 'polypeptide(L)'
;MNTASPTPRPQLVYLVFGAETYHQEAVFSIASALAHLGGTQDMPLDIQVFSDNPTPYVDLPVQVHTLDEATRKHWSEPHGYHFRTKHVLLRQVLETAERALLIDTDTFFHDSPMALFERVAPGTLLCNAFHAKYGDNRESVLYEALAPHLEQKGLADNDMYLLNSGVMGLARQDAHLLDHSIELMDELFPMAHGAYTLEEFCLSVAAYRKVNVRQCPDLIHHYWSRKQLFRAKVRAWISKHATAPISPQALADTRKVSAHLPRPPRLQRLMYKLITLALPKRKQQFIREILYGCYEHENEFDQACGQVWWDKARQNQEERQKCPVDAHQLEHWFANPLVRLILGERRAAIYEHLMTSEGK
;
A
#
# COMPACT_ATOMS: atom_id res chain seq x y z
N MET A 1 15.79 -2.60 34.97
CA MET A 1 14.76 -1.71 34.38
C MET A 1 15.48 -0.47 33.89
N ASN A 2 15.59 -0.28 32.58
CA ASN A 2 16.25 0.90 32.01
C ASN A 2 15.35 2.12 32.27
N THR A 3 15.84 3.02 33.11
CA THR A 3 15.20 4.25 33.57
C THR A 3 15.41 5.42 32.60
N ALA A 4 15.49 5.14 31.29
CA ALA A 4 15.54 6.19 30.30
C ALA A 4 14.16 6.85 30.21
N SER A 5 14.12 8.19 30.32
CA SER A 5 12.90 8.94 30.02
C SER A 5 12.52 8.68 28.56
N PRO A 6 11.23 8.50 28.25
CA PRO A 6 10.81 8.25 26.89
C PRO A 6 11.22 9.41 25.98
N THR A 7 11.53 9.12 24.72
CA THR A 7 11.85 10.13 23.72
C THR A 7 10.59 10.96 23.45
N PRO A 8 10.64 12.29 23.65
CA PRO A 8 9.48 13.16 23.45
C PRO A 8 9.22 13.41 21.96
N ARG A 9 10.24 13.22 21.12
CA ARG A 9 10.12 13.40 19.68
C ARG A 9 9.31 12.23 19.10
N PRO A 10 8.26 12.48 18.29
CA PRO A 10 7.45 11.42 17.72
C PRO A 10 8.24 10.54 16.75
N GLN A 11 7.88 9.25 16.69
CA GLN A 11 8.60 8.24 15.90
C GLN A 11 7.76 7.77 14.70
N LEU A 12 8.23 8.02 13.49
CA LEU A 12 7.65 7.49 12.25
C LEU A 12 8.41 6.21 11.85
N VAL A 13 7.71 5.08 11.80
CA VAL A 13 8.32 3.75 11.74
C VAL A 13 7.89 3.03 10.47
N TYR A 14 8.88 2.47 9.78
CA TYR A 14 8.69 1.58 8.63
C TYR A 14 9.23 0.19 8.93
N LEU A 15 8.46 -0.83 8.56
CA LEU A 15 8.87 -2.23 8.59
C LEU A 15 9.02 -2.72 7.15
N VAL A 16 10.24 -3.02 6.71
CA VAL A 16 10.50 -3.28 5.29
C VAL A 16 11.43 -4.46 5.11
N PHE A 17 10.92 -5.54 4.52
CA PHE A 17 11.74 -6.71 4.25
C PHE A 17 11.30 -7.48 3.00
N GLY A 18 12.23 -8.23 2.41
CA GLY A 18 11.97 -9.11 1.27
C GLY A 18 12.23 -8.46 -0.09
N ALA A 19 11.20 -8.39 -0.93
CA ALA A 19 11.36 -7.99 -2.32
C ALA A 19 11.80 -6.52 -2.45
N GLU A 20 12.71 -6.24 -3.39
CA GLU A 20 13.20 -4.89 -3.71
C GLU A 20 12.07 -3.87 -3.95
N THR A 21 10.93 -4.30 -4.48
CA THR A 21 9.78 -3.41 -4.67
C THR A 21 9.31 -2.78 -3.36
N TYR A 22 9.37 -3.48 -2.23
CA TYR A 22 8.95 -2.92 -0.94
C TYR A 22 9.92 -1.85 -0.43
N HIS A 23 11.22 -2.00 -0.70
CA HIS A 23 12.22 -0.97 -0.39
C HIS A 23 12.03 0.26 -1.27
N GLN A 24 11.74 0.06 -2.56
CA GLN A 24 11.40 1.16 -3.47
C GLN A 24 10.17 1.95 -2.99
N GLU A 25 9.12 1.24 -2.58
CA GLU A 25 7.92 1.86 -2.00
C GLU A 25 8.25 2.64 -0.72
N ALA A 26 9.03 2.06 0.19
CA ALA A 26 9.45 2.72 1.44
C ALA A 26 10.29 3.99 1.20
N VAL A 27 11.29 3.92 0.31
CA VAL A 27 12.13 5.08 -0.06
C VAL A 27 11.26 6.23 -0.57
N PHE A 28 10.29 5.92 -1.43
CA PHE A 28 9.38 6.92 -1.96
C PHE A 28 8.43 7.47 -0.88
N SER A 29 7.88 6.60 -0.02
CA SER A 29 7.05 7.02 1.13
C SER A 29 7.80 8.00 2.03
N ILE A 30 9.04 7.68 2.40
CA ILE A 30 9.92 8.55 3.21
C ILE A 30 10.20 9.88 2.49
N ALA A 31 10.55 9.84 1.20
CA ALA A 31 10.77 11.06 0.42
C ALA A 31 9.52 11.96 0.39
N SER A 32 8.33 11.37 0.34
CA SER A 32 7.07 12.13 0.39
C SER A 32 6.82 12.77 1.76
N ALA A 33 7.13 12.08 2.86
CA ALA A 33 7.08 12.68 4.19
C ALA A 33 8.03 13.90 4.29
N LEU A 34 9.28 13.73 3.85
CA LEU A 34 10.31 14.79 3.88
C LEU A 34 9.93 15.98 3.01
N ALA A 35 9.30 15.74 1.84
CA ALA A 35 8.82 16.78 0.97
C ALA A 35 7.78 17.68 1.67
N HIS A 36 6.99 17.14 2.61
CA HIS A 36 6.00 17.91 3.39
C HIS A 36 6.54 18.47 4.72
N LEU A 37 7.69 17.99 5.20
CA LEU A 37 8.40 18.56 6.36
C LEU A 37 9.25 19.78 6.03
N GLY A 38 9.45 20.09 4.74
CA GLY A 38 10.27 21.22 4.31
C GLY A 38 11.77 20.94 4.25
N GLY A 39 12.18 19.66 4.32
CA GLY A 39 13.58 19.23 4.22
C GLY A 39 14.05 18.43 5.43
N THR A 40 15.38 18.37 5.63
CA THR A 40 16.05 17.55 6.67
C THR A 40 16.58 18.36 7.86
N GLN A 41 16.49 19.69 7.80
CA GLN A 41 16.90 20.57 8.90
C GLN A 41 15.81 20.61 9.97
N ASP A 42 16.20 20.49 11.24
CA ASP A 42 15.33 20.59 12.41
C ASP A 42 14.06 19.72 12.35
N MET A 43 14.22 18.45 11.97
CA MET A 43 13.08 17.54 11.83
C MET A 43 12.28 17.44 13.15
N PRO A 44 10.95 17.63 13.09
CA PRO A 44 10.08 17.59 14.27
C PRO A 44 9.78 16.16 14.76
N LEU A 45 10.27 15.14 14.03
CA LEU A 45 10.08 13.72 14.28
C LEU A 45 11.37 12.96 13.95
N ASP A 46 11.51 11.74 14.46
CA ASP A 46 12.55 10.80 14.01
C ASP A 46 11.91 9.74 13.11
N ILE A 47 12.62 9.33 12.05
CA ILE A 47 12.19 8.28 11.13
C ILE A 47 13.03 7.03 11.39
N GLN A 48 12.37 5.91 11.67
CA GLN A 48 13.00 4.61 11.89
C GLN A 48 12.62 3.63 10.78
N VAL A 49 13.60 2.87 10.27
CA VAL A 49 13.40 1.85 9.25
C VAL A 49 13.96 0.52 9.76
N PHE A 50 13.10 -0.46 9.98
CA PHE A 50 13.49 -1.82 10.36
C PHE A 50 13.57 -2.67 9.09
N SER A 51 14.77 -3.12 8.73
CA SER A 51 14.98 -3.74 7.41
C SER A 51 16.05 -4.81 7.34
N ASP A 52 15.82 -5.80 6.47
CA ASP A 52 16.79 -6.83 6.10
C ASP A 52 17.81 -6.35 5.04
N ASN A 53 17.58 -5.18 4.43
CA ASN A 53 18.51 -4.53 3.52
C ASN A 53 18.61 -3.03 3.83
N PRO A 54 19.70 -2.58 4.48
CA PRO A 54 19.88 -1.16 4.84
C PRO A 54 20.30 -0.27 3.65
N THR A 55 20.80 -0.86 2.57
CA THR A 55 21.43 -0.15 1.44
C THR A 55 20.56 0.96 0.84
N PRO A 56 19.24 0.75 0.58
CA PRO A 56 18.39 1.78 -0.04
C PRO A 56 18.21 3.06 0.78
N TYR A 57 18.57 3.04 2.07
CA TYR A 57 18.27 4.13 3.01
C TYR A 57 19.49 4.97 3.38
N VAL A 58 20.68 4.67 2.83
CA VAL A 58 21.95 5.34 3.16
C VAL A 58 21.92 6.86 2.99
N ASP A 59 21.20 7.35 1.96
CA ASP A 59 21.10 8.77 1.63
C ASP A 59 19.84 9.45 2.21
N LEU A 60 19.11 8.76 3.09
CA LEU A 60 17.93 9.28 3.77
C LEU A 60 18.25 9.63 5.23
N PRO A 61 17.63 10.69 5.79
CA PRO A 61 17.80 11.10 7.19
C PRO A 61 17.02 10.19 8.14
N VAL A 62 17.30 8.89 8.12
CA VAL A 62 16.57 7.87 8.89
C VAL A 62 17.51 7.05 9.76
N GLN A 63 17.00 6.52 10.86
CA GLN A 63 17.68 5.50 11.63
C GLN A 63 17.31 4.12 11.09
N VAL A 64 18.29 3.40 10.54
CA VAL A 64 18.09 2.04 10.05
C VAL A 64 18.44 1.03 11.14
N HIS A 65 17.50 0.13 11.43
CA HIS A 65 17.65 -0.98 12.35
C HIS A 65 17.69 -2.28 11.55
N THR A 66 18.73 -3.08 11.77
CA THR A 66 18.83 -4.40 11.13
C THR A 66 17.70 -5.30 11.63
N LEU A 67 16.93 -5.83 10.69
CA LEU A 67 15.89 -6.81 10.92
C LEU A 67 16.33 -8.15 10.35
N ASP A 68 17.05 -8.93 11.15
CA ASP A 68 17.56 -10.23 10.73
C ASP A 68 16.44 -11.31 10.68
N GLU A 69 16.76 -12.45 10.06
CA GLU A 69 15.82 -13.56 9.92
C GLU A 69 15.35 -14.11 11.28
N ALA A 70 16.24 -14.19 12.27
CA ALA A 70 15.92 -14.68 13.60
C ALA A 70 14.88 -13.79 14.30
N THR A 71 15.07 -12.47 14.25
CA THR A 71 14.15 -11.49 14.82
C THR A 71 12.80 -11.56 14.11
N ARG A 72 12.77 -11.62 12.77
CA ARG A 72 11.51 -11.75 12.01
C ARG A 72 10.75 -13.01 12.38
N LYS A 73 11.45 -14.15 12.45
CA LYS A 73 10.87 -15.42 12.83
C LYS A 73 10.23 -15.30 14.21
N HIS A 74 10.98 -14.80 15.19
CA HIS A 74 10.50 -14.62 16.55
C HIS A 74 9.27 -13.69 16.62
N TRP A 75 9.27 -12.57 15.89
CA TRP A 75 8.12 -11.65 15.89
C TRP A 75 6.86 -12.25 15.22
N SER A 76 7.04 -13.24 14.35
CA SER A 76 5.95 -13.95 13.66
C SER A 76 5.46 -15.21 14.40
N GLU A 77 6.16 -15.66 15.43
CA GLU A 77 5.74 -16.77 16.30
C GLU A 77 4.45 -16.41 17.07
N PRO A 78 3.60 -17.40 17.42
CA PRO A 78 3.85 -18.85 17.31
C PRO A 78 3.53 -19.47 15.95
N HIS A 79 2.81 -18.75 15.07
CA HIS A 79 2.24 -19.35 13.85
C HIS A 79 3.02 -19.06 12.57
N GLY A 80 4.08 -18.24 12.63
CA GLY A 80 4.76 -17.73 11.43
C GLY A 80 3.94 -16.68 10.68
N TYR A 81 3.00 -16.00 11.35
CA TYR A 81 2.13 -15.00 10.74
C TYR A 81 2.86 -13.67 10.58
N HIS A 82 3.36 -13.37 9.38
CA HIS A 82 4.24 -12.21 9.21
C HIS A 82 3.57 -10.86 9.51
N PHE A 83 2.24 -10.70 9.39
CA PHE A 83 1.59 -9.43 9.73
C PHE A 83 1.56 -9.14 11.24
N ARG A 84 1.72 -10.17 12.08
CA ARG A 84 1.92 -10.02 13.53
C ARG A 84 3.10 -9.09 13.84
N THR A 85 4.14 -9.15 13.02
CA THR A 85 5.37 -8.38 13.20
C THR A 85 5.14 -6.85 13.22
N LYS A 86 4.11 -6.35 12.52
CA LYS A 86 3.74 -4.92 12.55
C LYS A 86 3.38 -4.47 13.97
N HIS A 87 2.60 -5.27 14.67
CA HIS A 87 2.13 -4.94 16.03
C HIS A 87 3.26 -5.09 17.05
N VAL A 88 4.05 -6.15 16.92
CA VAL A 88 5.23 -6.38 17.78
C VAL A 88 6.21 -5.22 17.65
N LEU A 89 6.53 -4.79 16.44
CA LEU A 89 7.46 -3.68 16.22
C LEU A 89 6.93 -2.38 16.83
N LEU A 90 5.70 -1.98 16.51
CA LEU A 90 5.14 -0.74 17.03
C LEU A 90 5.09 -0.77 18.57
N ARG A 91 4.79 -1.93 19.15
CA ARG A 91 4.78 -2.14 20.59
C ARG A 91 6.16 -1.95 21.21
N GLN A 92 7.22 -2.44 20.57
CA GLN A 92 8.60 -2.25 21.03
C GLN A 92 9.04 -0.78 20.92
N VAL A 93 8.72 -0.09 19.84
CA VAL A 93 9.05 1.34 19.69
C VAL A 93 8.40 2.17 20.80
N LEU A 94 7.14 1.87 21.14
CA LEU A 94 6.42 2.54 22.24
C LEU A 94 6.98 2.25 23.63
N GLU A 95 7.88 1.29 23.82
CA GLU A 95 8.57 1.13 25.10
C GLU A 95 9.44 2.33 25.44
N THR A 96 9.95 3.02 24.42
CA THR A 96 10.88 4.14 24.57
C THR A 96 10.36 5.45 23.99
N ALA A 97 9.33 5.44 23.13
CA ALA A 97 8.78 6.65 22.52
C ALA A 97 7.45 7.07 23.14
N GLU A 98 7.21 8.39 23.31
CA GLU A 98 5.90 8.88 23.78
C GLU A 98 4.77 8.63 22.79
N ARG A 99 5.05 8.74 21.48
CA ARG A 99 4.11 8.52 20.38
C ARG A 99 4.84 7.91 19.20
N ALA A 100 4.20 6.93 18.56
CA ALA A 100 4.74 6.30 17.37
C ALA A 100 3.65 6.04 16.32
N LEU A 101 4.05 6.11 15.06
CA LEU A 101 3.26 5.71 13.89
C LEU A 101 4.02 4.60 13.17
N LEU A 102 3.38 3.46 12.91
CA LEU A 102 3.85 2.50 11.92
C LEU A 102 3.06 2.69 10.63
N ILE A 103 3.76 2.78 9.50
CA ILE A 103 3.14 2.99 8.18
C ILE A 103 3.65 1.94 7.20
N ASP A 104 2.73 1.43 6.37
CA ASP A 104 3.07 0.50 5.29
C ASP A 104 3.90 1.17 4.19
N THR A 105 4.69 0.36 3.48
CA THR A 105 5.61 0.88 2.46
C THR A 105 4.89 1.45 1.25
N ASP A 106 3.74 0.90 0.90
CA ASP A 106 2.90 1.31 -0.23
C ASP A 106 2.01 2.50 0.11
N THR A 107 2.65 3.53 0.66
CA THR A 107 2.04 4.79 1.07
C THR A 107 2.80 5.98 0.53
N PHE A 108 2.14 7.13 0.41
CA PHE A 108 2.84 8.42 0.33
C PHE A 108 1.96 9.55 0.86
N PHE A 109 2.62 10.57 1.39
CA PHE A 109 2.01 11.67 2.12
C PHE A 109 1.40 12.72 1.18
N HIS A 110 0.28 13.29 1.62
CA HIS A 110 -0.35 14.47 1.01
C HIS A 110 -0.17 15.73 1.83
N ASP A 111 0.18 15.56 3.10
CA ASP A 111 0.40 16.62 4.06
C ASP A 111 1.57 16.25 4.98
N SER A 112 1.94 17.14 5.90
CA SER A 112 2.97 16.91 6.88
C SER A 112 2.65 15.67 7.73
N PRO A 113 3.62 14.76 7.96
CA PRO A 113 3.46 13.65 8.90
C PRO A 113 3.10 14.13 10.31
N MET A 114 3.39 15.38 10.67
CA MET A 114 2.97 15.95 11.95
C MET A 114 1.46 16.01 12.11
N ALA A 115 0.70 16.20 11.03
CA ALA A 115 -0.77 16.18 11.06
C ALA A 115 -1.32 14.78 11.45
N LEU A 116 -0.57 13.70 11.18
CA LEU A 116 -0.91 12.37 11.69
C LEU A 116 -0.66 12.30 13.20
N PHE A 117 0.48 12.81 13.69
CA PHE A 117 0.81 12.80 15.11
C PHE A 117 -0.10 13.68 15.97
N GLU A 118 -0.70 14.73 15.40
CA GLU A 118 -1.77 15.51 16.05
C GLU A 118 -3.04 14.68 16.29
N ARG A 119 -3.25 13.63 15.48
CA ARG A 119 -4.36 12.68 15.68
C ARG A 119 -4.04 11.61 16.72
N VAL A 120 -2.78 11.47 17.13
CA VAL A 120 -2.33 10.50 18.14
C VAL A 120 -2.24 11.18 19.51
N ALA A 121 -3.24 10.88 20.33
CA ALA A 121 -3.33 11.33 21.72
C ALA A 121 -3.65 10.15 22.63
N PRO A 122 -3.35 10.24 23.93
CA PRO A 122 -3.91 9.40 24.97
C PRO A 122 -5.37 8.95 24.72
N GLY A 123 -5.63 7.64 24.76
CA GLY A 123 -6.96 7.06 24.52
C GLY A 123 -7.41 7.04 23.06
N THR A 124 -6.48 7.19 22.10
CA THR A 124 -6.78 7.19 20.66
C THR A 124 -5.93 6.17 19.90
N LEU A 125 -6.56 5.40 19.03
CA LEU A 125 -5.89 4.63 17.96
C LEU A 125 -6.08 5.38 16.63
N LEU A 126 -4.97 5.72 15.96
CA LEU A 126 -5.01 6.14 14.56
C LEU A 126 -4.89 4.91 13.66
N CYS A 127 -5.80 4.76 12.71
CA CYS A 127 -5.71 3.81 11.61
C CYS A 127 -5.72 4.53 10.26
N ASN A 128 -5.46 3.84 9.15
CA ASN A 128 -5.54 4.46 7.82
C ASN A 128 -6.99 4.83 7.46
N ALA A 129 -7.91 3.86 7.54
CA ALA A 129 -9.31 4.04 7.19
C ALA A 129 -10.22 3.09 7.96
N PHE A 130 -11.50 3.47 8.10
CA PHE A 130 -12.58 2.54 8.41
C PHE A 130 -13.01 1.79 7.14
N HIS A 131 -13.31 0.51 7.31
CA HIS A 131 -14.01 -0.32 6.34
C HIS A 131 -15.48 -0.52 6.76
N ALA A 132 -16.16 -1.50 6.16
CA ALA A 132 -17.53 -1.84 6.54
C ALA A 132 -17.59 -2.30 8.00
N LYS A 133 -18.80 -2.27 8.58
CA LYS A 133 -19.00 -2.90 9.89
C LYS A 133 -18.86 -4.41 9.76
N TYR A 134 -18.42 -5.06 10.83
CA TYR A 134 -18.20 -6.50 10.85
C TYR A 134 -19.45 -7.28 10.45
N GLY A 135 -20.64 -6.84 10.90
CA GLY A 135 -21.91 -7.48 10.58
C GLY A 135 -22.43 -7.26 9.17
N ASP A 136 -21.84 -6.34 8.38
CA ASP A 136 -22.30 -6.01 7.02
C ASP A 136 -21.93 -7.10 6.00
N ASN A 137 -20.88 -7.90 6.27
CA ASN A 137 -20.44 -8.98 5.38
C ASN A 137 -20.32 -10.31 6.13
N ARG A 138 -21.48 -10.94 6.37
CA ARG A 138 -21.59 -12.22 7.08
C ARG A 138 -21.04 -13.42 6.32
N GLU A 139 -20.81 -13.28 5.01
CA GLU A 139 -20.22 -14.30 4.13
C GLU A 139 -18.69 -14.19 4.10
N SER A 140 -18.09 -13.24 4.82
CA SER A 140 -16.64 -13.15 4.92
C SER A 140 -16.08 -14.30 5.76
N VAL A 141 -14.91 -14.80 5.34
CA VAL A 141 -14.19 -15.90 6.02
C VAL A 141 -14.03 -15.63 7.52
N LEU A 142 -13.67 -14.40 7.90
CA LEU A 142 -13.50 -14.02 9.30
C LEU A 142 -14.82 -14.00 10.07
N TYR A 143 -15.92 -13.53 9.46
CA TYR A 143 -17.22 -13.52 10.12
C TYR A 143 -17.70 -14.94 10.42
N GLU A 144 -17.70 -15.81 9.41
CA GLU A 144 -18.12 -17.20 9.55
C GLU A 144 -17.27 -17.95 10.58
N ALA A 145 -15.97 -17.70 10.59
CA ALA A 145 -15.03 -18.39 11.47
C ALA A 145 -15.05 -17.88 12.92
N LEU A 146 -15.16 -16.57 13.13
CA LEU A 146 -14.83 -15.95 14.43
C LEU A 146 -16.04 -15.35 15.15
N ALA A 147 -17.17 -15.08 14.49
CA ALA A 147 -18.32 -14.46 15.14
C ALA A 147 -18.84 -15.23 16.37
N PRO A 148 -19.00 -16.57 16.35
CA PRO A 148 -19.44 -17.32 17.54
C PRO A 148 -18.49 -17.16 18.73
N HIS A 149 -17.18 -17.15 18.45
CA HIS A 149 -16.15 -17.03 19.47
C HIS A 149 -16.10 -15.61 20.07
N LEU A 150 -16.22 -14.58 19.23
CA LEU A 150 -16.29 -13.19 19.69
C LEU A 150 -17.53 -12.93 20.54
N GLU A 151 -18.68 -13.47 20.16
CA GLU A 151 -19.94 -13.35 20.92
C GLU A 151 -19.82 -14.05 22.28
N GLN A 152 -19.33 -15.29 22.29
CA GLN A 152 -19.14 -16.05 23.53
C GLN A 152 -18.23 -15.34 24.54
N LYS A 153 -17.16 -14.68 24.05
CA LYS A 153 -16.21 -13.95 24.89
C LYS A 153 -16.60 -12.49 25.14
N GLY A 154 -17.66 -11.98 24.50
CA GLY A 154 -18.06 -10.57 24.58
C GLY A 154 -16.99 -9.59 24.07
N LEU A 155 -16.21 -10.00 23.06
CA LEU A 155 -15.09 -9.23 22.53
C LEU A 155 -15.52 -8.15 21.54
N ALA A 156 -16.44 -8.49 20.64
CA ALA A 156 -16.98 -7.56 19.65
C ALA A 156 -18.37 -8.02 19.19
N ASP A 157 -19.13 -7.09 18.60
CA ASP A 157 -20.42 -7.35 18.00
C ASP A 157 -20.46 -6.81 16.55
N ASN A 158 -21.62 -6.92 15.92
CA ASN A 158 -21.82 -6.57 14.51
C ASN A 158 -21.54 -5.09 14.18
N ASP A 159 -21.49 -4.20 15.18
CA ASP A 159 -21.27 -2.77 14.99
C ASP A 159 -19.80 -2.36 14.98
N MET A 160 -18.87 -3.28 15.27
CA MET A 160 -17.43 -3.02 15.18
C MET A 160 -17.04 -2.66 13.74
N TYR A 161 -16.38 -1.52 13.56
CA TYR A 161 -15.75 -1.19 12.28
C TYR A 161 -14.51 -2.05 12.07
N LEU A 162 -14.37 -2.61 10.88
CA LEU A 162 -13.10 -3.17 10.42
C LEU A 162 -12.14 -2.02 10.11
N LEU A 163 -10.90 -2.12 10.58
CA LEU A 163 -9.88 -1.08 10.39
C LEU A 163 -8.93 -1.46 9.25
N ASN A 164 -8.26 -0.47 8.67
CA ASN A 164 -7.10 -0.70 7.80
C ASN A 164 -5.80 -0.33 8.55
N SER A 165 -4.86 -1.27 8.64
CA SER A 165 -3.62 -1.13 9.41
C SER A 165 -2.46 -0.51 8.60
N GLY A 166 -2.73 0.02 7.40
CA GLY A 166 -1.73 0.71 6.58
C GLY A 166 -1.09 1.92 7.27
N VAL A 167 -1.77 2.44 8.28
CA VAL A 167 -1.24 3.32 9.31
C VAL A 167 -1.72 2.79 10.65
N MET A 168 -0.85 2.73 11.64
CA MET A 168 -1.19 2.48 13.03
C MET A 168 -0.49 3.50 13.92
N GLY A 169 -1.23 4.23 14.72
CA GLY A 169 -0.68 5.28 15.58
C GLY A 169 -1.21 5.26 16.99
N LEU A 170 -0.31 5.29 17.96
CA LEU A 170 -0.63 5.18 19.38
C LEU A 170 0.29 6.05 20.24
N ALA A 171 -0.24 6.50 21.37
CA ALA A 171 0.56 7.02 22.47
C ALA A 171 1.06 5.86 23.34
N ARG A 172 2.21 6.05 24.00
CA ARG A 172 2.85 5.03 24.86
C ARG A 172 1.92 4.40 25.88
N GLN A 173 1.08 5.21 26.51
CA GLN A 173 0.12 4.76 27.52
C GLN A 173 -0.93 3.77 26.97
N ASP A 174 -1.19 3.81 25.67
CA ASP A 174 -2.16 2.95 24.99
C ASP A 174 -1.48 1.77 24.28
N ALA A 175 -0.17 1.57 24.48
CA ALA A 175 0.60 0.48 23.87
C ALA A 175 0.06 -0.92 24.25
N HIS A 176 -0.62 -1.03 25.39
CA HIS A 176 -1.31 -2.26 25.82
C HIS A 176 -2.38 -2.75 24.82
N LEU A 177 -2.90 -1.88 23.95
CA LEU A 177 -3.79 -2.31 22.86
C LEU A 177 -3.09 -3.25 21.88
N LEU A 178 -1.79 -3.03 21.63
CA LEU A 178 -1.01 -3.90 20.77
C LEU A 178 -0.72 -5.23 21.44
N ASP A 179 -0.45 -5.23 22.76
CA ASP A 179 -0.31 -6.47 23.54
C ASP A 179 -1.57 -7.33 23.39
N HIS A 180 -2.75 -6.73 23.60
CA HIS A 180 -4.03 -7.43 23.43
C HIS A 180 -4.28 -7.87 21.97
N SER A 181 -3.96 -7.02 20.99
CA SER A 181 -4.10 -7.39 19.58
C SER A 181 -3.18 -8.55 19.17
N ILE A 182 -1.98 -8.62 19.75
CA ILE A 182 -1.03 -9.72 19.54
C ILE A 182 -1.58 -11.01 20.15
N GLU A 183 -2.08 -10.97 21.38
CA GLU A 183 -2.73 -12.11 22.02
C GLU A 183 -3.92 -12.62 21.21
N LEU A 184 -4.75 -11.70 20.69
CA LEU A 184 -5.87 -12.05 19.81
C LEU A 184 -5.40 -12.68 18.51
N MET A 185 -4.34 -12.19 17.87
CA MET A 185 -3.77 -12.87 16.69
C MET A 185 -3.31 -14.28 17.02
N ASP A 186 -2.60 -14.46 18.14
CA ASP A 186 -2.07 -15.76 18.55
C ASP A 186 -3.19 -16.76 18.86
N GLU A 187 -4.29 -16.28 19.45
CA GLU A 187 -5.47 -17.09 19.77
C GLU A 187 -6.32 -17.41 18.53
N LEU A 188 -6.60 -16.41 17.69
CA LEU A 188 -7.59 -16.51 16.61
C LEU A 188 -7.01 -17.07 15.31
N PHE A 189 -5.69 -17.01 15.11
CA PHE A 189 -5.04 -17.46 13.88
C PHE A 189 -5.39 -18.90 13.45
N PRO A 190 -5.43 -19.91 14.34
CA PRO A 190 -5.82 -21.27 13.96
C PRO A 190 -7.26 -21.38 13.43
N MET A 191 -8.14 -20.46 13.82
CA MET A 191 -9.55 -20.43 13.39
C MET A 191 -9.78 -19.55 12.16
N ALA A 192 -8.89 -18.60 11.89
CA ALA A 192 -9.08 -17.57 10.86
C ALA A 192 -9.01 -18.09 9.41
N HIS A 193 -8.83 -19.40 9.19
CA HIS A 193 -8.79 -20.06 7.88
C HIS A 193 -7.83 -19.38 6.86
N GLY A 194 -6.69 -18.89 7.34
CA GLY A 194 -5.70 -18.22 6.49
C GLY A 194 -6.12 -16.83 6.01
N ALA A 195 -7.07 -16.18 6.67
CA ALA A 195 -7.45 -14.80 6.37
C ALA A 195 -6.23 -13.88 6.41
N TYR A 196 -5.98 -13.19 5.29
CA TYR A 196 -4.80 -12.34 5.12
C TYR A 196 -4.78 -11.16 6.09
N THR A 197 -5.94 -10.55 6.34
CA THR A 197 -6.16 -9.32 7.13
C THR A 197 -6.49 -9.59 8.60
N LEU A 198 -6.04 -10.72 9.16
CA LEU A 198 -6.31 -11.05 10.56
C LEU A 198 -5.70 -10.01 11.52
N GLU A 199 -4.56 -9.42 11.18
CA GLU A 199 -3.94 -8.39 12.02
C GLU A 199 -4.82 -7.13 12.10
N GLU A 200 -5.39 -6.69 10.98
CA GLU A 200 -6.30 -5.54 10.95
C GLU A 200 -7.57 -5.83 11.76
N PHE A 201 -8.05 -7.06 11.65
CA PHE A 201 -9.20 -7.53 12.41
C PHE A 201 -8.94 -7.55 13.91
N CYS A 202 -7.83 -8.14 14.36
CA CYS A 202 -7.46 -8.17 15.77
C CYS A 202 -7.24 -6.77 16.34
N LEU A 203 -6.68 -5.84 15.57
CA LEU A 203 -6.57 -4.43 15.96
C LEU A 203 -7.94 -3.79 16.16
N SER A 204 -8.89 -4.11 15.27
CA SER A 204 -10.29 -3.65 15.35
C SER A 204 -10.94 -4.14 16.65
N VAL A 205 -10.79 -5.44 16.95
CA VAL A 205 -11.32 -6.05 18.18
C VAL A 205 -10.69 -5.44 19.43
N ALA A 206 -9.37 -5.26 19.44
CA ALA A 206 -8.65 -4.71 20.58
C ALA A 206 -9.05 -3.26 20.89
N ALA A 207 -9.34 -2.45 19.87
CA ALA A 207 -9.75 -1.06 20.03
C ALA A 207 -11.24 -0.89 20.36
N TYR A 208 -12.07 -1.88 20.01
CA TYR A 208 -13.53 -1.74 20.02
C TYR A 208 -14.08 -1.39 21.42
N ARG A 209 -14.75 -0.23 21.52
CA ARG A 209 -15.30 0.34 22.77
C ARG A 209 -14.27 0.57 23.88
N LYS A 210 -12.96 0.51 23.59
CA LYS A 210 -11.87 0.78 24.54
C LYS A 210 -11.25 2.15 24.33
N VAL A 211 -11.09 2.55 23.07
CA VAL A 211 -10.47 3.82 22.68
C VAL A 211 -11.25 4.51 21.56
N ASN A 212 -10.97 5.79 21.39
CA ASN A 212 -11.43 6.54 20.24
C ASN A 212 -10.60 6.15 19.01
N VAL A 213 -11.22 5.70 17.93
CA VAL A 213 -10.49 5.38 16.68
C VAL A 213 -10.60 6.57 15.73
N ARG A 214 -9.47 6.98 15.15
CA ARG A 214 -9.40 8.03 14.12
C ARG A 214 -8.82 7.44 12.83
N GLN A 215 -9.23 7.99 11.69
CA GLN A 215 -8.71 7.62 10.37
C GLN A 215 -7.91 8.76 9.73
N CYS A 216 -7.11 8.48 8.70
CA CYS A 216 -6.31 9.48 7.99
C CYS A 216 -6.23 9.35 6.46
N PRO A 217 -7.29 8.95 5.72
CA PRO A 217 -7.22 8.81 4.26
C PRO A 217 -7.03 10.16 3.55
N ASP A 218 -7.25 11.28 4.26
CA ASP A 218 -7.06 12.64 3.79
C ASP A 218 -5.60 13.12 3.86
N LEU A 219 -4.78 12.52 4.72
CA LEU A 219 -3.38 12.93 4.95
C LEU A 219 -2.36 12.04 4.24
N ILE A 220 -2.73 10.78 3.99
CA ILE A 220 -1.83 9.79 3.39
C ILE A 220 -2.58 8.91 2.41
N HIS A 221 -1.96 8.67 1.25
CA HIS A 221 -2.48 7.75 0.26
C HIS A 221 -1.90 6.36 0.48
N HIS A 222 -2.71 5.41 0.92
CA HIS A 222 -2.38 3.99 0.95
C HIS A 222 -2.91 3.29 -0.31
N TYR A 223 -2.01 2.90 -1.22
CA TYR A 223 -2.38 2.40 -2.55
C TYR A 223 -2.49 0.86 -2.63
N TRP A 224 -3.37 0.26 -1.83
CA TRP A 224 -3.57 -1.20 -1.83
C TRP A 224 -4.21 -1.76 -3.10
N SER A 225 -5.04 -0.95 -3.80
CA SER A 225 -5.68 -1.32 -5.07
C SER A 225 -4.88 -0.77 -6.25
N ARG A 226 -4.79 -1.55 -7.34
CA ARG A 226 -4.04 -1.17 -8.55
C ARG A 226 -2.56 -0.82 -8.28
N LYS A 227 -1.94 -1.45 -7.27
CA LYS A 227 -0.53 -1.28 -6.86
C LYS A 227 0.45 -1.12 -8.02
N GLN A 228 0.31 -1.93 -9.07
CA GLN A 228 1.23 -1.91 -10.20
C GLN A 228 1.31 -0.55 -10.92
N LEU A 229 0.20 0.21 -10.99
CA LEU A 229 0.22 1.55 -11.59
C LEU A 229 1.02 2.52 -10.72
N PHE A 230 0.77 2.52 -9.41
CA PHE A 230 1.52 3.37 -8.47
C PHE A 230 3.00 2.97 -8.40
N ARG A 231 3.31 1.68 -8.38
CA ARG A 231 4.69 1.16 -8.48
C ARG A 231 5.40 1.63 -9.74
N ALA A 232 4.71 1.79 -10.88
CA ALA A 232 5.32 2.39 -12.06
C ALA A 232 5.69 3.86 -11.86
N LYS A 233 4.84 4.64 -11.18
CA LYS A 233 5.16 6.03 -10.81
C LYS A 233 6.36 6.08 -9.87
N VAL A 234 6.36 5.23 -8.84
CA VAL A 234 7.48 5.10 -7.88
C VAL A 234 8.77 4.74 -8.60
N ARG A 235 8.76 3.72 -9.47
CA ARG A 235 9.94 3.34 -10.24
C ARG A 235 10.44 4.47 -11.13
N ALA A 236 9.56 5.21 -11.80
CA ALA A 236 9.97 6.35 -12.61
C ALA A 236 10.62 7.45 -11.77
N TRP A 237 10.09 7.72 -10.58
CA TRP A 237 10.70 8.65 -9.62
C TRP A 237 12.07 8.15 -9.14
N ILE A 238 12.19 6.88 -8.77
CA ILE A 238 13.46 6.28 -8.31
C ILE A 238 14.50 6.30 -9.43
N SER A 239 14.15 5.89 -10.65
CA SER A 239 15.06 5.95 -11.79
C SER A 239 15.60 7.36 -12.05
N LYS A 240 14.81 8.39 -11.71
CA LYS A 240 15.20 9.79 -11.87
C LYS A 240 16.04 10.31 -10.68
N HIS A 241 15.79 9.84 -9.46
CA HIS A 241 16.28 10.46 -8.21
C HIS A 241 17.05 9.54 -7.27
N ALA A 242 17.34 8.29 -7.65
CA ALA A 242 17.96 7.28 -6.77
C ALA A 242 19.26 7.74 -6.09
N THR A 243 20.09 8.54 -6.78
CA THR A 243 21.39 9.02 -6.25
C THR A 243 21.27 10.22 -5.31
N ALA A 244 20.13 10.91 -5.30
CA ALA A 244 19.89 12.08 -4.48
C ALA A 244 18.39 12.21 -4.13
N PRO A 245 17.82 11.26 -3.38
CA PRO A 245 16.38 11.14 -3.16
C PRO A 245 15.76 12.30 -2.35
N ILE A 246 16.61 13.09 -1.70
CA ILE A 246 16.23 14.25 -0.89
C ILE A 246 16.72 15.59 -1.48
N SER A 247 17.19 15.59 -2.72
CA SER A 247 17.53 16.85 -3.40
C SER A 247 16.29 17.74 -3.55
N PRO A 248 16.45 19.08 -3.65
CA PRO A 248 15.31 19.98 -3.87
C PRO A 248 14.46 19.59 -5.09
N GLN A 249 15.11 19.10 -6.15
CA GLN A 249 14.43 18.59 -7.34
C GLN A 249 13.65 17.31 -7.05
N ALA A 250 14.24 16.35 -6.34
CA ALA A 250 13.59 15.10 -5.96
C ALA A 250 12.33 15.36 -5.12
N LEU A 251 12.44 16.20 -4.08
CA LEU A 251 11.31 16.57 -3.22
C LEU A 251 10.21 17.33 -3.98
N ALA A 252 10.57 18.21 -4.92
CA ALA A 252 9.61 18.89 -5.77
C ALA A 252 8.89 17.91 -6.71
N ASP A 253 9.61 16.94 -7.28
CA ASP A 253 9.04 15.91 -8.14
C ASP A 253 8.21 14.89 -7.36
N THR A 254 8.54 14.60 -6.09
CA THR A 254 7.72 13.76 -5.21
C THR A 254 6.29 14.30 -5.11
N ARG A 255 6.13 15.62 -4.99
CA ARG A 255 4.82 16.29 -4.97
C ARG A 255 4.04 16.18 -6.29
N LYS A 256 4.71 15.85 -7.40
CA LYS A 256 4.07 15.62 -8.70
C LYS A 256 3.59 14.18 -8.85
N VAL A 257 4.09 13.23 -8.08
CA VAL A 257 3.58 11.84 -8.13
C VAL A 257 2.16 11.82 -7.59
N SER A 258 1.18 11.62 -8.47
CA SER A 258 -0.22 11.78 -8.11
C SER A 258 -0.81 10.51 -7.48
N ALA A 259 -1.69 10.67 -6.48
CA ALA A 259 -2.58 9.61 -5.97
C ALA A 259 -3.73 9.26 -6.91
N HIS A 260 -3.91 10.03 -7.98
CA HIS A 260 -4.93 9.76 -8.96
C HIS A 260 -4.51 8.61 -9.88
N LEU A 261 -5.45 7.71 -10.18
CA LEU A 261 -5.21 6.71 -11.21
C LEU A 261 -5.01 7.41 -12.56
N PRO A 262 -3.88 7.18 -13.26
CA PRO A 262 -3.57 7.85 -14.51
C PRO A 262 -4.50 7.29 -15.58
N ARG A 263 -5.57 8.02 -15.84
CA ARG A 263 -6.59 7.69 -16.84
C ARG A 263 -6.68 8.84 -17.83
N PRO A 264 -6.96 8.55 -19.11
CA PRO A 264 -7.25 9.60 -20.06
C PRO A 264 -8.43 10.48 -19.59
N PRO A 265 -8.51 11.75 -20.04
CA PRO A 265 -9.64 12.62 -19.78
C PRO A 265 -10.99 12.00 -20.15
N ARG A 266 -12.07 12.46 -19.52
CA ARG A 266 -13.42 11.89 -19.70
C ARG A 266 -13.85 11.81 -21.17
N LEU A 267 -13.59 12.87 -21.94
CA LEU A 267 -13.91 12.93 -23.37
C LEU A 267 -13.11 11.90 -24.17
N GLN A 268 -11.82 11.77 -23.89
CA GLN A 268 -10.96 10.77 -24.53
C GLN A 268 -11.43 9.34 -24.22
N ARG A 269 -11.79 9.05 -22.96
CA ARG A 269 -12.34 7.74 -22.57
C ARG A 269 -13.67 7.45 -23.23
N LEU A 270 -14.53 8.47 -23.40
CA LEU A 270 -15.78 8.32 -24.13
C LEU A 270 -15.51 8.01 -25.61
N MET A 271 -14.57 8.72 -26.24
CA MET A 271 -14.16 8.46 -27.61
C MET A 271 -13.63 7.01 -27.76
N TYR A 272 -12.73 6.55 -26.89
CA TYR A 272 -12.26 5.16 -26.89
C TYR A 272 -13.40 4.16 -26.73
N LYS A 273 -14.38 4.46 -25.88
CA LYS A 273 -15.59 3.63 -25.75
C LYS A 273 -16.38 3.57 -27.04
N LEU A 274 -16.64 4.70 -27.70
CA LEU A 274 -17.39 4.75 -28.95
C LEU A 274 -16.67 4.02 -30.08
N ILE A 275 -15.37 4.27 -30.25
CA ILE A 275 -14.55 3.61 -31.27
C ILE A 275 -14.55 2.08 -31.08
N THR A 276 -14.42 1.61 -29.84
CA THR A 276 -14.40 0.16 -29.55
C THR A 276 -15.76 -0.52 -29.72
N LEU A 277 -16.89 0.19 -29.87
CA LEU A 277 -18.19 -0.45 -30.15
C LEU A 277 -18.22 -1.19 -31.50
N ALA A 278 -17.39 -0.77 -32.46
CA ALA A 278 -17.24 -1.44 -33.74
C ALA A 278 -16.45 -2.76 -33.65
N LEU A 279 -15.88 -3.08 -32.49
CA LEU A 279 -15.21 -4.36 -32.22
C LEU A 279 -16.16 -5.36 -31.55
N PRO A 280 -15.93 -6.67 -31.72
CA PRO A 280 -16.65 -7.71 -30.99
C PRO A 280 -16.59 -7.46 -29.47
N LYS A 281 -17.70 -7.66 -28.76
CA LYS A 281 -17.83 -7.38 -27.30
C LYS A 281 -16.65 -7.89 -26.47
N ARG A 282 -16.16 -9.11 -26.76
CA ARG A 282 -15.01 -9.73 -26.08
C ARG A 282 -13.68 -8.98 -26.20
N LYS A 283 -13.48 -8.17 -27.25
CA LYS A 283 -12.24 -7.41 -27.50
C LYS A 283 -12.30 -5.98 -26.96
N GLN A 284 -13.51 -5.45 -26.68
CA GLN A 284 -13.69 -4.02 -26.42
C GLN A 284 -12.93 -3.57 -25.18
N GLN A 285 -13.05 -4.30 -24.07
CA GLN A 285 -12.41 -3.91 -22.83
C GLN A 285 -10.88 -4.00 -22.91
N PHE A 286 -10.36 -5.07 -23.51
CA PHE A 286 -8.93 -5.22 -23.78
C PHE A 286 -8.38 -4.03 -24.58
N ILE A 287 -8.98 -3.71 -25.74
CA ILE A 287 -8.51 -2.60 -26.58
C ILE A 287 -8.68 -1.25 -25.87
N ARG A 288 -9.73 -1.03 -25.07
CA ARG A 288 -9.85 0.20 -24.26
C ARG A 288 -8.70 0.37 -23.27
N GLU A 289 -8.31 -0.70 -22.58
CA GLU A 289 -7.20 -0.69 -21.63
C GLU A 289 -5.86 -0.47 -22.35
N ILE A 290 -5.65 -1.06 -23.53
CA ILE A 290 -4.50 -0.75 -24.40
C ILE A 290 -4.45 0.74 -24.74
N LEU A 291 -5.59 1.33 -25.13
CA LEU A 291 -5.67 2.76 -25.48
C LEU A 291 -5.42 3.68 -24.29
N TYR A 292 -5.73 3.25 -23.07
CA TYR A 292 -5.37 4.02 -21.87
C TYR A 292 -3.85 4.10 -21.73
N GLY A 293 -3.14 2.99 -21.95
CA GLY A 293 -1.68 2.99 -21.94
C GLY A 293 -1.02 3.74 -23.10
N CYS A 294 -1.80 4.06 -24.15
CA CYS A 294 -1.33 4.89 -25.26
C CYS A 294 -1.56 6.38 -25.05
N TYR A 295 -2.25 6.81 -23.99
CA TYR A 295 -2.51 8.22 -23.77
C TYR A 295 -1.25 8.93 -23.26
N GLU A 296 -0.97 10.10 -23.82
CA GLU A 296 0.16 10.93 -23.40
C GLU A 296 -0.25 11.85 -22.24
N HIS A 297 0.27 11.55 -21.07
CA HIS A 297 0.10 12.33 -19.86
C HIS A 297 1.17 13.43 -19.79
N GLU A 298 0.77 14.66 -19.44
CA GLU A 298 1.71 15.77 -19.21
C GLU A 298 2.64 15.48 -18.02
N ASN A 299 2.14 14.76 -17.03
CA ASN A 299 2.91 14.32 -15.88
C ASN A 299 3.72 13.08 -16.23
N GLU A 300 5.05 13.19 -16.16
CA GLU A 300 5.99 12.10 -16.49
C GLU A 300 5.76 10.83 -15.66
N PHE A 301 5.33 10.97 -14.39
CA PHE A 301 5.09 9.83 -13.52
C PHE A 301 3.80 9.11 -13.89
N ASP A 302 2.75 9.85 -14.29
CA ASP A 302 1.54 9.26 -14.86
C ASP A 302 1.82 8.61 -16.22
N GLN A 303 2.70 9.20 -17.02
CA GLN A 303 3.14 8.66 -18.31
C GLN A 303 3.82 7.29 -18.15
N ALA A 304 4.57 7.08 -17.07
CA ALA A 304 5.25 5.82 -16.78
C ALA A 304 4.30 4.62 -16.61
N CYS A 305 3.00 4.86 -16.39
CA CYS A 305 1.99 3.82 -16.23
C CYS A 305 1.52 3.21 -17.57
N GLY A 306 1.98 3.71 -18.72
CA GLY A 306 1.53 3.27 -20.05
C GLY A 306 1.65 1.76 -20.27
N GLN A 307 2.84 1.20 -20.03
CA GLN A 307 3.09 -0.25 -20.17
C GLN A 307 2.29 -1.08 -19.17
N VAL A 308 2.12 -0.59 -17.94
CA VAL A 308 1.33 -1.29 -16.92
C VAL A 308 -0.15 -1.39 -17.32
N TRP A 309 -0.68 -0.40 -18.04
CA TRP A 309 -2.03 -0.52 -18.62
C TRP A 309 -2.11 -1.64 -19.66
N TRP A 310 -1.05 -1.89 -20.42
CA TRP A 310 -1.00 -2.99 -21.39
C TRP A 310 -0.93 -4.34 -20.69
N ASP A 311 -0.06 -4.49 -19.69
CA ASP A 311 0.02 -5.71 -18.88
C ASP A 311 -1.31 -6.02 -18.21
N LYS A 312 -1.96 -5.00 -17.64
CA LYS A 312 -3.30 -5.14 -17.05
C LYS A 312 -4.35 -5.49 -18.09
N ALA A 313 -4.28 -4.97 -19.30
CA ALA A 313 -5.20 -5.34 -20.37
C ALA A 313 -5.13 -6.85 -20.64
N ARG A 314 -3.92 -7.39 -20.77
CA ARG A 314 -3.67 -8.82 -20.94
C ARG A 314 -4.16 -9.64 -19.74
N GLN A 315 -3.71 -9.31 -18.53
CA GLN A 315 -4.13 -10.02 -17.31
C GLN A 315 -5.65 -10.07 -17.16
N ASN A 316 -6.32 -8.92 -17.28
CA ASN A 316 -7.77 -8.86 -17.14
C ASN A 316 -8.48 -9.67 -18.25
N GLN A 317 -7.86 -9.79 -19.43
CA GLN A 317 -8.41 -10.60 -20.51
C GLN A 317 -8.27 -12.10 -20.21
N GLU A 318 -7.11 -12.53 -19.73
CA GLU A 318 -6.83 -13.91 -19.31
C GLU A 318 -7.78 -14.35 -18.20
N GLU A 319 -8.00 -13.49 -17.20
CA GLU A 319 -8.96 -13.73 -16.11
C GLU A 319 -10.40 -13.89 -16.63
N ARG A 320 -10.82 -13.06 -17.60
CA ARG A 320 -12.17 -13.15 -18.19
C ARG A 320 -12.39 -14.42 -18.99
N GLN A 321 -11.36 -14.87 -19.72
CA GLN A 321 -11.46 -16.05 -20.58
C GLN A 321 -11.02 -17.36 -19.89
N LYS A 322 -10.44 -17.27 -18.68
CA LYS A 322 -9.89 -18.37 -17.89
C LYS A 322 -8.81 -19.18 -18.62
N CYS A 323 -8.11 -18.57 -19.57
CA CYS A 323 -6.96 -19.14 -20.25
C CYS A 323 -5.96 -18.04 -20.65
N PRO A 324 -4.67 -18.37 -20.79
CA PRO A 324 -3.66 -17.44 -21.27
C PRO A 324 -4.02 -16.84 -22.63
N VAL A 325 -3.63 -15.60 -22.85
CA VAL A 325 -3.72 -14.95 -24.16
C VAL A 325 -2.50 -15.40 -24.96
N ASP A 326 -2.69 -16.16 -26.03
CA ASP A 326 -1.59 -16.64 -26.87
C ASP A 326 -1.20 -15.63 -27.97
N ALA A 327 -0.02 -15.86 -28.57
CA ALA A 327 0.52 -15.04 -29.64
C ALA A 327 -0.44 -14.90 -30.83
N HIS A 328 -1.03 -16.02 -31.26
CA HIS A 328 -1.93 -16.05 -32.41
C HIS A 328 -3.21 -15.23 -32.16
N GLN A 329 -3.72 -15.27 -30.92
CA GLN A 329 -4.85 -14.46 -30.49
C GLN A 329 -4.52 -12.96 -30.55
N LEU A 330 -3.36 -12.56 -30.02
CA LEU A 330 -2.89 -11.16 -30.10
C LEU A 330 -2.68 -10.72 -31.54
N GLU A 331 -1.98 -11.51 -32.36
CA GLU A 331 -1.77 -11.22 -33.79
C GLU A 331 -3.10 -11.01 -34.51
N HIS A 332 -4.05 -11.92 -34.31
CA HIS A 332 -5.37 -11.83 -34.91
C HIS A 332 -6.13 -10.57 -34.46
N TRP A 333 -5.96 -10.13 -33.21
CA TRP A 333 -6.63 -8.92 -32.70
C TRP A 333 -5.97 -7.65 -33.23
N PHE A 334 -4.65 -7.62 -33.28
CA PHE A 334 -3.85 -6.49 -33.76
C PHE A 334 -3.84 -6.42 -35.30
N ALA A 335 -4.24 -7.48 -36.00
CA ALA A 335 -4.46 -7.49 -37.44
C ALA A 335 -5.79 -6.84 -37.87
N ASN A 336 -6.73 -6.62 -36.93
CA ASN A 336 -8.00 -6.00 -37.24
C ASN A 336 -7.80 -4.57 -37.82
N PRO A 337 -8.40 -4.21 -38.97
CA PRO A 337 -8.14 -2.93 -39.63
C PRO A 337 -8.39 -1.71 -38.75
N LEU A 338 -9.43 -1.75 -37.92
CA LEU A 338 -9.74 -0.67 -36.99
C LEU A 338 -8.68 -0.56 -35.90
N VAL A 339 -8.21 -1.67 -35.34
CA VAL A 339 -7.13 -1.69 -34.34
C VAL A 339 -5.81 -1.17 -34.95
N ARG A 340 -5.51 -1.53 -36.20
CA ARG A 340 -4.35 -1.00 -36.94
C ARG A 340 -4.44 0.51 -37.11
N LEU A 341 -5.62 1.02 -37.45
CA LEU A 341 -5.85 2.45 -37.62
C LEU A 341 -5.66 3.22 -36.32
N ILE A 342 -6.24 2.74 -35.21
CA ILE A 342 -6.23 3.48 -33.94
C ILE A 342 -4.86 3.41 -33.26
N LEU A 343 -4.20 2.25 -33.27
CA LEU A 343 -2.89 2.09 -32.62
C LEU A 343 -1.73 2.59 -33.48
N GLY A 344 -1.92 2.70 -34.81
CA GLY A 344 -0.90 3.21 -35.73
C GLY A 344 0.44 2.50 -35.58
N GLU A 345 1.52 3.28 -35.51
CA GLU A 345 2.89 2.80 -35.37
C GLU A 345 3.16 2.15 -33.99
N ARG A 346 2.44 2.57 -32.94
CA ARG A 346 2.61 2.05 -31.57
C ARG A 346 2.23 0.58 -31.46
N ARG A 347 1.45 0.07 -32.42
CA ARG A 347 0.97 -1.31 -32.46
C ARG A 347 2.10 -2.33 -32.34
N ALA A 348 3.24 -2.09 -33.01
CA ALA A 348 4.37 -3.03 -33.00
C ALA A 348 4.99 -3.11 -31.60
N ALA A 349 5.31 -1.97 -31.00
CA ALA A 349 5.87 -1.89 -29.65
C ALA A 349 4.93 -2.49 -28.59
N ILE A 350 3.62 -2.27 -28.70
CA ILE A 350 2.62 -2.86 -27.78
C ILE A 350 2.60 -4.37 -27.94
N TYR A 351 2.61 -4.89 -29.16
CA TYR A 351 2.63 -6.32 -29.40
C TYR A 351 3.89 -6.98 -28.83
N GLU A 352 5.07 -6.42 -29.12
CA GLU A 352 6.34 -6.91 -28.59
C GLU A 352 6.36 -6.89 -27.06
N HIS A 353 5.91 -5.78 -26.44
CA HIS A 353 5.80 -5.69 -24.98
C HIS A 353 4.91 -6.80 -24.41
N LEU A 354 3.71 -6.97 -24.98
CA LEU A 354 2.77 -8.00 -24.52
C LEU A 354 3.30 -9.41 -24.73
N MET A 355 4.10 -9.67 -25.77
CA MET A 355 4.71 -10.99 -26.00
C MET A 355 5.83 -11.29 -24.99
N THR A 356 6.62 -10.29 -24.62
CA THR A 356 7.73 -10.44 -23.66
C THR A 356 7.29 -10.45 -22.20
N SER A 357 6.08 -9.99 -21.90
CA SER A 357 5.50 -10.02 -20.55
C SER A 357 5.05 -11.43 -20.11
N GLU A 358 5.24 -12.46 -20.95
CA GLU A 358 5.02 -13.87 -20.58
C GLU A 358 6.00 -14.31 -19.50
N GLY A 359 5.59 -14.20 -18.22
CA GLY A 359 6.30 -14.82 -17.10
C GLY A 359 7.09 -13.89 -16.19
N LYS A 360 6.67 -12.64 -16.01
CA LYS A 360 7.19 -11.75 -14.94
C LYS A 360 6.23 -11.59 -13.77
#